data_AF-A0A543L9H3-F1
#
_entry.id   AF-A0A543L9H3-F1
#
_cell.length_a   1.000
_cell.length_b   1.000
_cell.length_c   1.000
_cell.angle_alpha   90.00
_cell.angle_beta   90.00
_cell.angle_gamma   90.00
#
_symmetry.space_group_name_H-M   'P 1'
#
loop_
_entity.id
_entity.type
_entity.pdbx_description
1 polymer ?
#
loop_
_entity_poly.entity_id
_entity_poly.type
_entity_poly.pdbx_seq_one_letter_code
_entity_poly.pdbx_strand_id
1 'polypeptide(L)'
;METQMLTPTPGRDYPRTWNEFLDWFATEEACQAFLEKLRWPQGFVCPRCGNAGDVYRASRTRLMCRSCQYQGTVTSGTIFDKTRTPLRVWLAAAWYLTNQKQGVSALGLQRVLGLGSYQTAWTMLHRFRRAMVRPGRDKLKGLVEVDETYLSITDRKNPATPAGRKSSTTKVLMVMAVEIVEPKGFGRIRLRRIDRDAATHVIPFVQEVVEPGAQVRTDGSAAYRALGELGYTHQRTVMLGSGVPAHVSMAGVHRVASLVQRWVLGTHHGSVQPDHLDAYLDEFVFRFNRRTSSSRGMLFYRLLQQAVVTPPVTYGDVVSKNTGESQSDTIAG
;
A
#
# COMPACT_ATOMS: atom_id res chain seq x y z
N MET A 1 -9.51 -25.36 -8.76
CA MET A 1 -10.82 -25.19 -8.08
C MET A 1 -10.91 -23.74 -7.64
N GLU A 2 -11.57 -22.90 -8.43
CA GLU A 2 -11.78 -21.51 -8.09
C GLU A 2 -12.69 -21.44 -6.86
N THR A 3 -12.12 -21.18 -5.70
CA THR A 3 -12.90 -20.74 -4.54
C THR A 3 -13.51 -19.41 -4.93
N GLN A 4 -14.77 -19.41 -5.35
CA GLN A 4 -15.61 -18.22 -5.40
C GLN A 4 -15.52 -17.57 -4.02
N MET A 5 -14.63 -16.59 -3.86
CA MET A 5 -14.56 -15.78 -2.66
C MET A 5 -15.84 -14.94 -2.66
N LEU A 6 -16.87 -15.44 -1.98
CA LEU A 6 -18.12 -14.73 -1.75
C LEU A 6 -17.80 -13.27 -1.40
N THR A 7 -18.42 -12.34 -2.13
CA THR A 7 -18.22 -10.92 -1.88
C THR A 7 -18.58 -10.63 -0.42
N PRO A 8 -17.64 -10.06 0.39
CA PRO A 8 -17.90 -9.81 1.79
C PRO A 8 -19.12 -8.90 1.99
N THR A 9 -19.98 -9.25 2.94
CA THR A 9 -21.26 -8.60 3.21
C THR A 9 -21.13 -7.60 4.38
N PRO A 10 -21.49 -6.32 4.19
CA PRO A 10 -21.45 -5.32 5.25
C PRO A 10 -22.37 -5.70 6.42
N GLY A 11 -21.90 -5.58 7.66
CA GLY A 11 -22.67 -5.92 8.87
C GLY A 11 -22.71 -7.41 9.20
N ARG A 12 -22.10 -8.27 8.37
CA ARG A 12 -21.92 -9.71 8.64
C ARG A 12 -20.45 -10.11 8.66
N ASP A 13 -19.72 -9.67 7.64
CA ASP A 13 -18.30 -10.01 7.49
C ASP A 13 -17.37 -8.89 7.99
N TYR A 14 -17.88 -7.66 8.12
CA TYR A 14 -17.17 -6.50 8.65
C TYR A 14 -18.14 -5.41 9.16
N PRO A 15 -17.74 -4.56 10.11
CA PRO A 15 -18.58 -3.49 10.63
C PRO A 15 -18.80 -2.37 9.60
N ARG A 16 -20.02 -1.81 9.57
CA ARG A 16 -20.42 -0.73 8.65
C ARG A 16 -20.05 0.64 9.19
N THR A 17 -20.14 0.81 10.51
CA THR A 17 -19.96 2.09 11.21
C THR A 17 -18.98 1.95 12.37
N TRP A 18 -18.57 3.08 12.94
CA TRP A 18 -17.72 3.09 14.13
C TRP A 18 -18.41 2.47 15.34
N ASN A 19 -19.72 2.66 15.50
CA ASN A 19 -20.45 2.06 16.63
C ASN A 19 -20.48 0.54 16.51
N GLU A 20 -20.76 0.00 15.32
CA GLU A 20 -20.67 -1.45 15.09
C GLU A 20 -19.24 -1.97 15.32
N PHE A 21 -18.22 -1.20 14.94
CA PHE A 21 -16.83 -1.55 15.25
C PHE A 21 -16.62 -1.68 16.76
N LEU A 22 -17.14 -0.76 17.57
CA LEU A 22 -17.03 -0.82 19.03
C LEU A 22 -17.73 -2.06 19.60
N ASP A 23 -18.91 -2.38 19.09
CA ASP A 23 -19.69 -3.55 19.52
C ASP A 23 -18.97 -4.86 19.17
N TRP A 24 -18.45 -4.96 17.94
CA TRP A 24 -17.78 -6.17 17.44
C TRP A 24 -16.44 -6.43 18.12
N PHE A 25 -15.72 -5.37 18.47
CA PHE A 25 -14.36 -5.45 19.01
C PHE A 25 -14.29 -4.96 20.45
N ALA A 26 -15.34 -5.25 21.24
CA ALA A 26 -15.42 -4.91 22.65
C ALA A 26 -14.34 -5.60 23.49
N THR A 27 -13.92 -6.81 23.10
CA THR A 27 -12.93 -7.63 23.82
C THR A 27 -11.77 -8.06 22.92
N GLU A 28 -10.63 -8.41 23.53
CA GLU A 28 -9.47 -8.93 22.80
C GLU A 28 -9.78 -10.30 22.16
N GLU A 29 -10.62 -11.12 22.80
CA GLU A 29 -11.06 -12.40 22.26
C GLU A 29 -11.84 -12.24 20.96
N ALA A 30 -12.73 -11.23 20.88
CA ALA A 30 -13.46 -10.93 19.67
C ALA A 30 -12.53 -10.45 18.54
N CYS A 31 -11.52 -9.65 18.88
CA CYS A 31 -10.47 -9.22 17.95
C CYS A 31 -9.68 -10.42 17.40
N GLN A 32 -9.27 -11.35 18.26
CA GLN A 32 -8.53 -12.55 17.85
C GLN A 32 -9.38 -13.47 16.97
N ALA A 33 -10.63 -13.73 17.35
CA ALA A 33 -11.55 -14.55 16.57
C ALA A 33 -11.80 -13.97 15.18
N PHE A 34 -11.89 -12.63 15.09
CA PHE A 34 -12.01 -11.96 13.81
C PHE A 34 -10.76 -12.14 12.94
N LEU A 35 -9.57 -11.90 13.49
CA LEU A 35 -8.31 -12.13 12.75
C LEU A 35 -8.15 -13.60 12.34
N GLU A 36 -8.62 -14.54 13.16
CA GLU A 36 -8.52 -15.98 12.89
C GLU A 36 -9.34 -16.36 11.66
N LYS A 37 -10.59 -15.88 11.60
CA LYS A 37 -11.46 -16.05 10.42
C LYS A 37 -10.84 -15.47 9.14
N LEU A 38 -10.16 -14.32 9.25
CA LEU A 38 -9.49 -13.70 8.09
C LEU A 38 -8.26 -14.48 7.66
N ARG A 39 -7.47 -14.97 8.61
CA ARG A 39 -6.20 -15.66 8.35
C ARG A 39 -6.42 -17.07 7.80
N TRP A 40 -7.44 -17.74 8.29
CA TRP A 40 -7.71 -19.15 8.06
C TRP A 40 -9.19 -19.39 7.71
N PRO A 41 -9.68 -18.87 6.56
CA PRO A 41 -11.09 -18.97 6.18
C PRO A 41 -11.55 -20.41 5.94
N GLN A 42 -10.64 -21.34 5.61
CA GLN A 42 -10.92 -22.78 5.43
C GLN A 42 -10.40 -23.65 6.59
N GLY A 43 -10.06 -23.04 7.73
CA GLY A 43 -9.46 -23.75 8.87
C GLY A 43 -7.96 -23.52 8.99
N PHE A 44 -7.42 -23.92 10.14
CA PHE A 44 -6.05 -23.59 10.56
C PHE A 44 -4.99 -24.12 9.59
N VAL A 45 -4.04 -23.24 9.24
CA VAL A 45 -2.82 -23.58 8.50
C VAL A 45 -1.62 -23.17 9.33
N CYS A 46 -0.76 -24.13 9.67
CA CYS A 46 0.39 -23.86 10.51
C CYS A 46 1.35 -22.87 9.82
N PRO A 47 1.71 -21.74 10.46
CA PRO A 47 2.62 -20.76 9.85
C PRO A 47 4.07 -21.26 9.74
N ARG A 48 4.43 -22.38 10.39
CA ARG A 48 5.78 -22.95 10.36
C ARG A 48 5.94 -24.05 9.32
N CYS A 49 5.04 -25.04 9.31
CA CYS A 49 5.16 -26.20 8.41
C CYS A 49 4.14 -26.22 7.26
N GLY A 50 3.21 -25.25 7.20
CA GLY A 50 2.19 -25.19 6.14
C GLY A 50 1.09 -26.26 6.23
N ASN A 51 1.15 -27.18 7.19
CA ASN A 51 0.13 -28.23 7.33
C ASN A 51 -1.25 -27.61 7.64
N ALA A 52 -2.22 -27.89 6.78
CA ALA A 52 -3.63 -27.63 7.01
C ALA A 52 -4.23 -28.79 7.82
N GLY A 53 -4.94 -28.50 8.91
CA GLY A 53 -5.59 -29.55 9.70
C GLY A 53 -5.78 -29.20 11.17
N ASP A 54 -5.94 -30.23 11.98
CA ASP A 54 -6.32 -30.11 13.39
C ASP A 54 -5.33 -29.28 14.20
N VAL A 55 -5.86 -28.21 14.80
CA VAL A 55 -5.17 -27.38 15.77
C VAL A 55 -5.57 -27.79 17.18
N TYR A 56 -4.59 -27.95 18.06
CA TYR A 56 -4.85 -28.06 19.49
C TYR A 56 -4.85 -26.65 20.10
N ARG A 57 -5.97 -26.25 20.71
CA ARG A 57 -6.04 -24.99 21.48
C ARG A 57 -5.55 -25.25 22.90
N ALA A 58 -4.28 -24.90 23.16
CA ALA A 58 -3.70 -24.97 24.50
C ALA A 58 -4.25 -23.89 25.44
N SER A 59 -4.74 -22.78 24.88
CA SER A 59 -5.49 -21.75 25.59
C SER A 59 -6.42 -21.02 24.62
N ARG A 60 -7.12 -19.97 25.10
CA ARG A 60 -7.96 -19.11 24.24
C ARG A 60 -7.17 -18.47 23.09
N THR A 61 -5.89 -18.17 23.31
CA THR A 61 -5.04 -17.41 22.37
C THR A 61 -3.96 -18.28 21.72
N ARG A 62 -3.58 -19.39 22.35
CA ARG A 62 -2.44 -20.22 21.96
C ARG A 62 -2.89 -21.43 21.15
N LEU A 63 -2.36 -21.51 19.94
CA LEU A 63 -2.61 -22.53 18.95
C LEU A 63 -1.37 -23.42 18.82
N MET A 64 -1.58 -24.73 18.85
CA MET A 64 -0.51 -25.71 18.72
C MET A 64 -0.77 -26.60 17.50
N CYS A 65 0.19 -26.64 16.59
CA CYS A 65 0.13 -27.51 15.44
C CYS A 65 0.42 -28.96 15.86
N ARG A 66 -0.47 -29.91 15.55
CA ARG A 66 -0.26 -31.33 15.87
C ARG A 66 0.86 -31.99 15.07
N SER A 67 1.16 -31.49 13.86
CA SER A 67 2.21 -32.04 12.99
C SER A 67 3.61 -31.67 13.47
N CYS A 68 3.90 -30.36 13.63
CA CYS A 68 5.25 -29.90 13.98
C CYS A 68 5.41 -29.41 15.43
N GLN A 69 4.36 -29.55 16.26
CA GLN A 69 4.31 -29.13 17.67
C GLN A 69 4.58 -27.62 17.89
N TYR A 70 4.59 -26.83 16.82
CA TYR A 70 4.77 -25.38 16.90
C TYR A 70 3.65 -24.73 17.69
N GLN A 71 4.02 -23.87 18.65
CA GLN A 71 3.11 -23.08 19.45
C GLN A 71 3.15 -21.62 18.98
N GLY A 72 2.00 -21.09 18.58
CA GLY A 72 1.84 -19.72 18.14
C GLY A 72 0.48 -19.15 18.51
N THR A 73 0.21 -17.95 18.03
CA THR A 73 -1.08 -17.27 18.13
C THR A 73 -1.56 -16.93 16.71
N VAL A 74 -2.79 -16.41 16.61
CA VAL A 74 -3.30 -15.85 15.34
C VAL A 74 -2.43 -14.71 14.80
N THR A 75 -1.62 -14.06 15.64
CA THR A 75 -0.75 -12.95 15.25
C THR A 75 0.67 -13.38 14.86
N SER A 76 1.09 -14.61 15.16
CA SER A 76 2.45 -15.08 14.88
C SER A 76 2.79 -15.02 13.39
N GLY A 77 3.92 -14.39 13.03
CA GLY A 77 4.32 -14.19 11.64
C GLY A 77 3.52 -13.15 10.85
N THR A 78 2.73 -12.31 11.53
CA THR A 78 1.95 -11.22 10.91
C THR A 78 2.44 -9.85 11.33
N ILE A 79 1.86 -8.76 10.82
CA ILE A 79 2.18 -7.40 11.27
C ILE A 79 1.90 -7.16 12.76
N PHE A 80 1.06 -8.01 13.37
CA PHE A 80 0.69 -7.95 14.78
C PHE A 80 1.64 -8.75 15.69
N ASP A 81 2.59 -9.48 15.09
CA ASP A 81 3.48 -10.37 15.82
C ASP A 81 4.39 -9.60 16.79
N LYS A 82 4.61 -10.21 17.96
CA LYS A 82 5.45 -9.69 19.06
C LYS A 82 5.16 -8.22 19.43
N THR A 83 3.90 -7.79 19.31
CA THR A 83 3.47 -6.46 19.76
C THR A 83 2.90 -6.50 21.16
N ARG A 84 3.13 -5.43 21.94
CA ARG A 84 2.51 -5.23 23.27
C ARG A 84 1.21 -4.44 23.20
N THR A 85 0.91 -3.86 22.03
CA THR A 85 -0.29 -3.07 21.80
C THR A 85 -1.50 -4.00 21.66
N PRO A 86 -2.60 -3.79 22.40
CA PRO A 86 -3.80 -4.60 22.29
C PRO A 86 -4.35 -4.65 20.86
N LEU A 87 -4.92 -5.79 20.45
CA LEU A 87 -5.46 -5.96 19.10
C LEU A 87 -6.61 -4.99 18.82
N ARG A 88 -7.42 -4.66 19.82
CA ARG A 88 -8.47 -3.64 19.67
C ARG A 88 -7.92 -2.31 19.19
N VAL A 89 -6.75 -1.90 19.68
CA VAL A 89 -6.08 -0.66 19.28
C VAL A 89 -5.54 -0.77 17.85
N TRP A 90 -5.00 -1.94 17.46
CA TRP A 90 -4.60 -2.21 16.08
C TRP A 90 -5.78 -2.15 15.11
N LEU A 91 -6.90 -2.79 15.44
CA LEU A 91 -8.10 -2.76 14.60
C LEU A 91 -8.67 -1.34 14.53
N ALA A 92 -8.65 -0.59 15.64
CA ALA A 92 -9.08 0.81 15.65
C ALA A 92 -8.18 1.66 14.72
N ALA A 93 -6.86 1.47 14.78
CA ALA A 93 -5.93 2.13 13.88
C ALA A 93 -6.20 1.81 12.40
N ALA A 94 -6.46 0.53 12.07
CA ALA A 94 -6.85 0.12 10.72
C ALA A 94 -8.16 0.82 10.29
N TRP A 95 -9.14 0.93 11.19
CA TRP A 95 -10.39 1.64 10.92
C TRP A 95 -10.17 3.12 10.64
N TYR A 96 -9.45 3.84 11.51
CA TYR A 96 -9.14 5.26 11.31
C TYR A 96 -8.37 5.51 10.01
N LEU A 97 -7.37 4.68 9.72
CA LEU A 97 -6.56 4.79 8.51
C LEU A 97 -7.40 4.62 7.24
N THR A 98 -8.32 3.67 7.22
CA THR A 98 -9.11 3.32 6.02
C THR A 98 -10.37 4.16 5.84
N ASN A 99 -10.94 4.68 6.92
CA ASN A 99 -12.20 5.41 6.89
C ASN A 99 -12.04 6.88 6.49
N GLN A 100 -10.94 7.53 6.88
CA GLN A 100 -10.62 8.89 6.42
C GLN A 100 -10.33 8.87 4.93
N LYS A 101 -10.77 9.84 4.12
CA LYS A 101 -10.50 9.90 2.65
C LYS A 101 -9.09 10.34 2.29
N GLN A 102 -8.43 11.09 3.17
CA GLN A 102 -7.08 11.61 2.96
C GLN A 102 -6.04 10.91 3.86
N GLY A 103 -6.37 9.79 4.49
CA GLY A 103 -5.47 9.11 5.41
C GLY A 103 -5.32 9.85 6.73
N VAL A 104 -4.32 9.43 7.52
CA VAL A 104 -4.08 9.98 8.86
C VAL A 104 -2.58 10.24 9.05
N SER A 105 -2.25 11.34 9.71
CA SER A 105 -0.89 11.58 10.16
C SER A 105 -0.59 10.71 11.39
N ALA A 106 0.69 10.36 11.60
CA ALA A 106 1.10 9.60 12.78
C ALA A 106 0.76 10.32 14.09
N LEU A 107 0.90 11.66 14.12
CA LEU A 107 0.52 12.48 15.27
C LEU A 107 -0.99 12.47 15.50
N GLY A 108 -1.80 12.55 14.43
CA GLY A 108 -3.25 12.45 14.53
C GLY A 108 -3.69 11.09 15.07
N LEU A 109 -3.11 10.00 14.55
CA LEU A 109 -3.38 8.65 15.03
C LEU A 109 -2.97 8.48 16.50
N GLN A 110 -1.79 8.99 16.88
CA GLN A 110 -1.30 8.96 18.26
C GLN A 110 -2.31 9.58 19.21
N ARG A 111 -2.80 10.79 18.90
CA ARG A 111 -3.74 11.53 19.75
C ARG A 111 -5.08 10.81 19.88
N VAL A 112 -5.64 10.37 18.75
CA VAL A 112 -6.97 9.73 18.72
C VAL A 112 -6.98 8.38 19.46
N LEU A 113 -5.88 7.62 19.38
CA LEU A 113 -5.79 6.31 20.03
C LEU A 113 -5.07 6.33 21.39
N GLY A 114 -4.67 7.51 21.88
CA GLY A 114 -3.95 7.65 23.15
C GLY A 114 -2.62 6.88 23.18
N LEU A 115 -1.92 6.78 22.05
CA LEU A 115 -0.65 6.06 21.99
C LEU A 115 0.45 6.83 22.73
N GLY A 116 1.21 6.13 23.58
CA GLY A 116 2.23 6.74 24.43
C GLY A 116 3.42 7.37 23.68
N SER A 117 3.59 7.10 22.39
CA SER A 117 4.66 7.73 21.60
C SER A 117 4.31 7.88 20.12
N TYR A 118 4.88 8.93 19.49
CA TYR A 118 4.83 9.13 18.04
C TYR A 118 5.43 7.95 17.29
N GLN A 119 6.56 7.41 17.79
CA GLN A 119 7.25 6.26 17.22
C GLN A 119 6.31 5.04 17.09
N THR A 120 5.49 4.78 18.10
CA THR A 120 4.52 3.68 18.07
C THR A 120 3.49 3.89 16.97
N ALA A 121 2.89 5.09 16.90
CA ALA A 121 1.91 5.43 15.86
C ALA A 121 2.51 5.36 14.45
N TRP A 122 3.72 5.89 14.27
CA TRP A 122 4.41 5.90 12.99
C TRP A 122 4.82 4.49 12.52
N THR A 123 5.34 3.66 13.41
CA THR A 123 5.69 2.25 13.13
C THR A 123 4.44 1.43 12.80
N MET A 124 3.35 1.66 13.54
CA MET A 124 2.05 1.04 13.30
C MET A 124 1.52 1.37 11.90
N LEU A 125 1.58 2.64 11.49
CA LEU A 125 1.19 3.05 10.14
C LEU A 125 2.07 2.40 9.07
N HIS A 126 3.38 2.33 9.25
CA HIS A 126 4.28 1.67 8.29
C HIS A 126 4.02 0.17 8.15
N ARG A 127 3.68 -0.51 9.24
CA ARG A 127 3.24 -1.91 9.20
C ARG A 127 1.96 -2.07 8.37
N PHE A 128 0.98 -1.17 8.52
CA PHE A 128 -0.21 -1.18 7.67
C PHE A 128 0.10 -0.85 6.21
N ARG A 129 0.98 0.12 5.94
CA ARG A 129 1.40 0.47 4.58
C ARG A 129 2.01 -0.71 3.86
N ARG A 130 2.85 -1.50 4.54
CA ARG A 130 3.37 -2.75 3.98
C ARG A 130 2.25 -3.74 3.65
N ALA A 131 1.25 -3.87 4.53
CA ALA A 131 0.09 -4.72 4.29
C ALA A 131 -0.85 -4.18 3.19
N MET A 132 -0.73 -2.92 2.76
CA MET A 132 -1.56 -2.37 1.69
C MET A 132 -1.16 -2.86 0.29
N VAL A 133 0.00 -3.50 0.16
CA VAL A 133 0.49 -4.10 -1.07
C VAL A 133 0.19 -5.60 -1.07
N ARG A 134 -0.77 -6.03 -1.88
CA ARG A 134 -1.09 -7.45 -2.07
C ARG A 134 0.01 -8.12 -2.93
N PRO A 135 0.66 -9.19 -2.45
CA PRO A 135 1.54 -10.02 -3.28
C PRO A 135 0.77 -10.62 -4.46
N GLY A 136 1.39 -10.66 -5.64
CA GLY A 136 0.74 -11.16 -6.85
C GLY A 136 -0.48 -10.36 -7.29
N ARG A 137 -0.55 -9.05 -6.96
CA ARG A 137 -1.60 -8.15 -7.45
C ARG A 137 -1.61 -8.14 -8.98
N ASP A 138 -2.80 -8.15 -9.58
CA ASP A 138 -2.95 -8.13 -11.03
C ASP A 138 -2.28 -6.89 -11.64
N LYS A 139 -1.78 -7.06 -12.86
CA LYS A 139 -1.25 -5.96 -13.67
C LYS A 139 -2.36 -5.03 -14.14
N LEU A 140 -1.98 -3.81 -14.49
CA LEU A 140 -2.84 -2.84 -15.16
C LEU A 140 -3.10 -3.29 -16.60
N LYS A 141 -4.29 -3.03 -17.10
CA LYS A 141 -4.77 -3.55 -18.38
C LYS A 141 -5.49 -2.53 -19.24
N GLY A 142 -5.67 -2.86 -20.52
CA GLY A 142 -6.33 -1.99 -21.49
C GLY A 142 -5.48 -0.78 -21.86
N LEU A 143 -6.06 0.42 -21.81
CA LEU A 143 -5.33 1.67 -22.00
C LEU A 143 -4.73 2.16 -20.68
N VAL A 144 -3.41 2.31 -20.65
CA VAL A 144 -2.65 2.76 -19.48
C VAL A 144 -1.82 3.98 -19.86
N GLU A 145 -2.05 5.10 -19.17
CA GLU A 145 -1.16 6.26 -19.24
C GLU A 145 0.02 6.06 -18.29
N VAL A 146 1.25 6.33 -18.76
CA VAL A 146 2.48 6.25 -17.96
C VAL A 146 3.28 7.53 -18.13
N ASP A 147 3.75 8.09 -17.02
CA ASP A 147 4.51 9.33 -16.98
C ASP A 147 5.36 9.44 -15.70
N GLU A 148 6.35 10.30 -15.74
CA GLU A 148 7.24 10.64 -14.63
C GLU A 148 6.92 12.04 -14.10
N THR A 149 7.01 12.22 -12.79
CA THR A 149 6.88 13.55 -12.18
C THR A 149 7.84 13.71 -11.02
N TYR A 150 8.24 14.96 -10.79
CA TYR A 150 8.96 15.33 -9.59
C TYR A 150 7.97 15.67 -8.48
N LEU A 151 8.14 15.03 -7.33
CA LEU A 151 7.45 15.36 -6.09
C LEU A 151 8.36 16.21 -5.21
N SER A 152 7.90 17.41 -4.89
CA SER A 152 8.56 18.30 -3.94
C SER A 152 8.29 17.84 -2.50
N ILE A 153 9.31 17.33 -1.82
CA ILE A 153 9.29 16.96 -0.40
C ILE A 153 10.50 17.57 0.34
N THR A 154 10.56 17.44 1.66
CA THR A 154 11.71 17.94 2.44
C THR A 154 12.59 16.77 2.88
N ASP A 155 13.83 16.73 2.40
CA ASP A 155 14.86 15.84 2.95
C ASP A 155 15.53 16.52 4.15
N ARG A 156 15.30 15.98 5.34
CA ARG A 156 15.87 16.52 6.58
C ARG A 156 17.26 15.93 6.88
N LYS A 157 17.62 14.82 6.24
CA LYS A 157 18.94 14.19 6.42
C LYS A 157 19.95 14.81 5.47
N ASN A 158 19.57 14.93 4.19
CA ASN A 158 20.40 15.48 3.13
C ASN A 158 19.67 16.65 2.45
N PRO A 159 19.56 17.82 3.10
CA PRO A 159 18.88 18.96 2.51
C PRO A 159 19.59 19.39 1.22
N ALA A 160 18.82 19.60 0.15
CA ALA A 160 19.34 20.03 -1.15
C ALA A 160 20.04 21.41 -1.11
N THR A 161 19.84 22.18 -0.03
CA THR A 161 20.49 23.47 0.20
C THR A 161 21.15 23.53 1.59
N PRO A 162 22.30 24.21 1.74
CA PRO A 162 22.94 24.42 3.04
C PRO A 162 22.05 25.21 4.02
N ALA A 163 22.28 25.03 5.32
CA ALA A 163 21.56 25.76 6.37
C ALA A 163 21.61 27.28 6.14
N GLY A 164 20.45 27.94 6.12
CA GLY A 164 20.32 29.40 5.98
C GLY A 164 19.64 29.91 4.71
N ARG A 165 19.31 29.07 3.72
CA ARG A 165 18.47 29.46 2.57
C ARG A 165 17.02 28.98 2.71
N LYS A 166 16.07 29.79 2.23
CA LYS A 166 14.61 29.66 2.47
C LYS A 166 13.92 28.40 1.88
N SER A 167 14.60 27.55 1.10
CA SER A 167 13.98 26.34 0.53
C SER A 167 14.89 25.12 0.64
N SER A 168 14.55 24.22 1.57
CA SER A 168 15.13 22.88 1.73
C SER A 168 14.33 21.81 0.96
N THR A 169 13.70 22.20 -0.15
CA THR A 169 12.83 21.33 -0.94
C THR A 169 13.67 20.40 -1.82
N THR A 170 13.58 19.11 -1.56
CA THR A 170 14.13 18.02 -2.38
C THR A 170 13.08 17.59 -3.39
N LYS A 171 13.47 17.49 -4.66
CA LYS A 171 12.63 16.93 -5.71
C LYS A 171 12.95 15.45 -5.84
N VAL A 172 11.97 14.61 -5.52
CA VAL A 172 12.08 13.16 -5.70
C VAL A 172 11.33 12.76 -6.95
N LEU A 173 11.99 12.02 -7.83
CA LEU A 173 11.38 11.53 -9.07
C LEU A 173 10.52 10.30 -8.77
N MET A 174 9.32 10.28 -9.35
CA MET A 174 8.44 9.11 -9.29
C MET A 174 7.83 8.85 -10.66
N VAL A 175 7.64 7.57 -10.97
CA VAL A 175 6.90 7.10 -12.14
C VAL A 175 5.51 6.65 -11.73
N MET A 176 4.54 6.86 -12.60
CA MET A 176 3.17 6.45 -12.39
C MET A 176 2.56 5.78 -13.61
N ALA A 177 1.69 4.82 -13.37
CA ALA A 177 0.85 4.20 -14.38
C ALA A 177 -0.62 4.27 -13.94
N VAL A 178 -1.50 4.67 -14.86
CA VAL A 178 -2.92 4.93 -14.61
C VAL A 178 -3.77 4.25 -15.68
N GLU A 179 -4.62 3.31 -15.28
CA GLU A 179 -5.64 2.77 -16.18
C GLU A 179 -6.64 3.86 -16.57
N ILE A 180 -6.96 3.95 -17.85
CA ILE A 180 -7.98 4.83 -18.39
C ILE A 180 -9.23 4.01 -18.67
N VAL A 181 -10.36 4.46 -18.12
CA VAL A 181 -11.66 3.80 -18.27
C VAL A 181 -12.50 4.60 -19.25
N GLU A 182 -12.96 3.94 -20.31
CA GLU A 182 -13.90 4.52 -21.26
C GLU A 182 -15.34 4.48 -20.75
N PRO A 183 -16.20 5.46 -21.11
CA PRO A 183 -15.90 6.65 -21.92
C PRO A 183 -15.17 7.76 -21.12
N LYS A 184 -15.17 7.69 -19.78
CA LYS A 184 -14.44 8.62 -18.92
C LYS A 184 -14.19 8.01 -17.54
N GLY A 185 -12.95 8.10 -17.08
CA GLY A 185 -12.60 7.73 -15.72
C GLY A 185 -11.17 7.22 -15.62
N PHE A 186 -10.77 6.91 -14.38
CA PHE A 186 -9.51 6.25 -14.11
C PHE A 186 -9.80 4.90 -13.46
N GLY A 187 -9.02 3.89 -13.76
CA GLY A 187 -9.09 2.60 -13.11
C GLY A 187 -8.19 2.56 -11.90
N ARG A 188 -7.35 1.54 -11.87
CA ARG A 188 -6.29 1.33 -10.88
C ARG A 188 -5.04 2.11 -11.28
N ILE A 189 -4.26 2.48 -10.27
CA ILE A 189 -2.98 3.16 -10.43
C ILE A 189 -1.83 2.38 -9.79
N ARG A 190 -0.61 2.70 -10.21
CA ARG A 190 0.65 2.22 -9.63
C ARG A 190 1.62 3.40 -9.59
N LEU A 191 2.35 3.52 -8.49
CA LEU A 191 3.32 4.60 -8.24
C LEU A 191 4.60 3.97 -7.70
N ARG A 192 5.76 4.52 -8.06
CA ARG A 192 7.05 4.10 -7.53
C ARG A 192 8.06 5.25 -7.61
N ARG A 193 8.89 5.41 -6.58
CA ARG A 193 10.08 6.26 -6.66
C ARG A 193 11.12 5.64 -7.59
N ILE A 194 11.69 6.44 -8.47
CA ILE A 194 12.78 6.04 -9.37
C ILE A 194 13.94 7.01 -9.22
N ASP A 195 15.16 6.54 -9.49
CA ASP A 195 16.35 7.38 -9.31
C ASP A 195 16.58 8.32 -10.49
N ARG A 196 16.20 7.90 -11.71
CA ARG A 196 16.39 8.66 -12.95
C ARG A 196 15.26 8.44 -13.94
N ASP A 197 14.98 9.44 -14.77
CA ASP A 197 14.05 9.44 -15.90
C ASP A 197 14.67 8.76 -17.14
N ALA A 198 15.21 7.56 -16.92
CA ALA A 198 15.88 6.76 -17.94
C ALA A 198 15.15 5.44 -18.20
N ALA A 199 15.27 4.93 -19.43
CA ALA A 199 14.67 3.65 -19.83
C ALA A 199 14.99 2.52 -18.85
N THR A 200 16.21 2.49 -18.30
CA THR A 200 16.68 1.50 -17.31
C THR A 200 15.89 1.48 -16.01
N HIS A 201 15.16 2.55 -15.67
CA HIS A 201 14.35 2.64 -14.46
C HIS A 201 12.85 2.57 -14.76
N VAL A 202 12.45 3.12 -15.90
CA VAL A 202 11.05 3.26 -16.29
C VAL A 202 10.50 1.99 -16.94
N ILE A 203 11.28 1.35 -17.81
CA ILE A 203 10.85 0.12 -18.51
C ILE A 203 10.61 -1.04 -17.53
N PRO A 204 11.49 -1.33 -16.55
CA PRO A 204 11.21 -2.38 -15.56
C PRO A 204 9.93 -2.12 -14.77
N PHE A 205 9.65 -0.85 -14.43
CA PHE A 205 8.40 -0.48 -13.78
C PHE A 205 7.19 -0.82 -14.66
N VAL A 206 7.20 -0.44 -15.95
CA VAL A 206 6.09 -0.75 -16.88
C VAL A 206 5.90 -2.26 -17.00
N GLN A 207 6.97 -3.02 -17.20
CA GLN A 207 6.90 -4.48 -17.34
C GLN A 207 6.36 -5.18 -16.09
N GLU A 208 6.71 -4.70 -14.91
CA GLU A 208 6.18 -5.24 -13.66
C GLU A 208 4.68 -4.97 -13.52
N VAL A 209 4.24 -3.75 -13.85
CA VAL A 209 2.91 -3.28 -13.46
C VAL A 209 1.86 -3.30 -14.55
N VAL A 210 2.24 -3.40 -15.83
CA VAL A 210 1.32 -3.38 -16.98
C VAL A 210 1.39 -4.72 -17.72
N GLU A 211 0.23 -5.28 -18.07
CA GLU A 211 0.16 -6.54 -18.81
C GLU A 211 0.78 -6.40 -20.21
N PRO A 212 1.52 -7.41 -20.70
CA PRO A 212 1.95 -7.44 -22.10
C PRO A 212 0.76 -7.32 -23.05
N GLY A 213 0.92 -6.62 -24.17
CA GLY A 213 -0.15 -6.37 -25.14
C GLY A 213 -1.08 -5.19 -24.80
N ALA A 214 -0.98 -4.60 -23.61
CA ALA A 214 -1.72 -3.39 -23.28
C ALA A 214 -1.34 -2.21 -24.19
N GLN A 215 -2.28 -1.26 -24.33
CA GLN A 215 -2.00 0.02 -24.96
C GLN A 215 -1.40 0.96 -23.93
N VAL A 216 -0.14 1.37 -24.15
CA VAL A 216 0.58 2.27 -23.25
C VAL A 216 0.69 3.63 -23.90
N ARG A 217 0.15 4.66 -23.23
CA ARG A 217 0.25 6.05 -23.65
C ARG A 217 1.28 6.78 -22.80
N THR A 218 2.27 7.40 -23.43
CA THR A 218 3.31 8.19 -22.75
C THR A 218 3.44 9.55 -23.40
N ASP A 219 4.25 10.40 -22.78
CA ASP A 219 4.73 11.61 -23.40
C ASP A 219 5.74 11.31 -24.54
N GLY A 220 6.41 12.36 -25.01
CA GLY A 220 7.44 12.26 -26.05
C GLY A 220 8.82 11.74 -25.57
N SER A 221 8.97 11.33 -24.30
CA SER A 221 10.27 10.98 -23.72
C SER A 221 10.94 9.79 -24.43
N ALA A 222 12.26 9.87 -24.54
CA ALA A 222 13.08 8.81 -25.11
C ALA A 222 13.10 7.54 -24.24
N ALA A 223 12.81 7.66 -22.95
CA ALA A 223 12.82 6.55 -21.98
C ALA A 223 11.84 5.43 -22.37
N TYR A 224 10.76 5.76 -23.08
CA TYR A 224 9.71 4.81 -23.47
C TYR A 224 9.89 4.19 -24.85
N ARG A 225 11.00 4.46 -25.57
CA ARG A 225 11.14 4.05 -26.98
C ARG A 225 11.05 2.54 -27.19
N ALA A 226 11.55 1.76 -26.24
CA ALA A 226 11.60 0.30 -26.30
C ALA A 226 10.23 -0.38 -26.07
N LEU A 227 9.17 0.35 -25.67
CA LEU A 227 7.89 -0.28 -25.35
C LEU A 227 7.28 -1.07 -26.51
N GLY A 228 7.40 -0.57 -27.74
CA GLY A 228 6.92 -1.28 -28.93
C GLY A 228 7.62 -2.63 -29.14
N GLU A 229 8.94 -2.66 -28.97
CA GLU A 229 9.77 -3.88 -29.09
C GLU A 229 9.45 -4.90 -27.98
N LEU A 230 8.98 -4.43 -26.83
CA LEU A 230 8.61 -5.25 -25.67
C LEU A 230 7.15 -5.77 -25.73
N GLY A 231 6.46 -5.58 -26.85
CA GLY A 231 5.12 -6.12 -27.07
C GLY A 231 3.97 -5.25 -26.55
N TYR A 232 4.20 -3.96 -26.31
CA TYR A 232 3.13 -3.00 -25.98
C TYR A 232 2.68 -2.23 -27.22
N THR A 233 1.39 -1.91 -27.31
CA THR A 233 0.93 -0.92 -28.29
C THR A 233 1.26 0.48 -27.76
N HIS A 234 2.39 1.04 -28.20
CA HIS A 234 2.86 2.34 -27.71
C HIS A 234 2.24 3.50 -28.47
N GLN A 235 1.47 4.34 -27.78
CA GLN A 235 0.95 5.61 -28.30
C GLN A 235 1.73 6.77 -27.66
N ARG A 236 2.46 7.54 -28.48
CA ARG A 236 3.15 8.75 -27.99
C ARG A 236 2.31 9.98 -28.19
N THR A 237 2.23 10.79 -27.15
CA THR A 237 1.66 12.13 -27.20
C THR A 237 2.79 13.14 -27.06
N VAL A 238 3.17 13.79 -28.16
CA VAL A 238 4.20 14.85 -28.13
C VAL A 238 3.54 16.16 -27.74
N MET A 239 3.86 16.68 -26.55
CA MET A 239 3.29 17.93 -26.02
C MET A 239 3.96 19.19 -26.57
N LEU A 240 5.22 19.07 -27.00
CA LEU A 240 6.03 20.20 -27.46
C LEU A 240 5.46 20.76 -28.77
N GLY A 241 4.93 21.99 -28.73
CA GLY A 241 4.32 22.66 -29.89
C GLY A 241 2.84 22.32 -30.13
N SER A 242 2.19 21.53 -29.27
CA SER A 242 0.76 21.24 -29.39
C SER A 242 -0.11 22.38 -28.84
N GLY A 243 -1.17 22.76 -29.56
CA GLY A 243 -2.16 23.74 -29.07
C GLY A 243 -3.10 23.20 -27.99
N VAL A 244 -2.92 21.93 -27.58
CA VAL A 244 -3.75 21.23 -26.59
C VAL A 244 -2.97 21.16 -25.27
N PRO A 245 -3.49 21.72 -24.16
CA PRO A 245 -2.77 21.69 -22.89
C PRO A 245 -2.43 20.27 -22.41
N ALA A 246 -1.30 20.10 -21.74
CA ALA A 246 -0.82 18.78 -21.29
C ALA A 246 -1.82 17.98 -20.43
N HIS A 247 -2.63 18.66 -19.63
CA HIS A 247 -3.66 18.04 -18.80
C HIS A 247 -4.87 17.51 -19.59
N VAL A 248 -4.97 17.80 -20.89
CA VAL A 248 -6.05 17.36 -21.79
C VAL A 248 -5.67 16.07 -22.51
N SER A 249 -4.40 15.85 -22.84
CA SER A 249 -3.96 14.68 -23.62
C SER A 249 -3.42 13.51 -22.77
N MET A 250 -2.95 13.79 -21.55
CA MET A 250 -2.56 12.79 -20.54
C MET A 250 -3.20 13.11 -19.18
N ALA A 251 -4.53 13.10 -19.14
CA ALA A 251 -5.29 13.64 -18.02
C ALA A 251 -5.20 12.79 -16.73
N GLY A 252 -4.95 11.49 -16.86
CA GLY A 252 -4.89 10.55 -15.75
C GLY A 252 -3.65 10.79 -14.89
N VAL A 253 -2.48 10.69 -15.50
CA VAL A 253 -1.19 10.86 -14.81
C VAL A 253 -1.04 12.25 -14.18
N HIS A 254 -1.35 13.33 -14.91
CA HIS A 254 -1.26 14.69 -14.37
C HIS A 254 -2.21 14.93 -13.18
N ARG A 255 -3.41 14.34 -13.22
CA ARG A 255 -4.35 14.44 -12.11
C ARG A 255 -3.88 13.64 -10.90
N VAL A 256 -3.35 12.44 -11.11
CA VAL A 256 -2.80 11.62 -10.03
C VAL A 256 -1.59 12.31 -9.39
N ALA A 257 -0.66 12.85 -10.18
CA ALA A 257 0.46 13.65 -9.70
C ALA A 257 0.00 14.81 -8.79
N SER A 258 -0.99 15.58 -9.27
CA SER A 258 -1.57 16.71 -8.51
C SER A 258 -2.24 16.28 -7.20
N LEU A 259 -2.85 15.10 -7.17
CA LEU A 259 -3.50 14.56 -5.97
C LEU A 259 -2.47 14.04 -4.95
N VAL A 260 -1.40 13.38 -5.41
CA VAL A 260 -0.31 12.92 -4.54
C VAL A 260 0.37 14.12 -3.88
N GLN A 261 0.70 15.16 -4.65
CA GLN A 261 1.32 16.38 -4.10
C GLN A 261 0.45 17.03 -3.03
N ARG A 262 -0.86 17.19 -3.30
CA ARG A 262 -1.81 17.74 -2.32
C ARG A 262 -1.95 16.86 -1.08
N TRP A 263 -1.93 15.54 -1.24
CA TRP A 263 -2.04 14.61 -0.13
C TRP A 263 -0.82 14.64 0.79
N VAL A 264 0.39 14.65 0.22
CA VAL A 264 1.64 14.72 0.99
C VAL A 264 1.73 16.03 1.78
N LEU A 265 1.37 17.16 1.17
CA LEU A 265 1.37 18.46 1.84
C LEU A 265 0.22 18.58 2.84
N GLY A 266 -0.99 18.12 2.49
CA GLY A 266 -2.19 18.30 3.31
C GLY A 266 -2.24 17.36 4.52
N THR A 267 -2.01 16.06 4.32
CA THR A 267 -2.12 15.05 5.40
C THR A 267 -0.83 14.95 6.21
N HIS A 268 0.31 15.03 5.53
CA HIS A 268 1.61 14.77 6.15
C HIS A 268 2.44 16.03 6.39
N HIS A 269 1.95 17.21 5.99
CA HIS A 269 2.61 18.50 6.21
C HIS A 269 4.07 18.48 5.75
N GLY A 270 4.37 17.79 4.65
CA GLY A 270 5.73 17.68 4.11
C GLY A 270 6.72 16.86 4.96
N SER A 271 6.25 16.13 5.99
CA SER A 271 7.13 15.36 6.88
C SER A 271 7.54 13.99 6.35
N VAL A 272 7.19 13.65 5.11
CA VAL A 272 7.60 12.41 4.46
C VAL A 272 9.06 12.53 4.02
N GLN A 273 9.93 11.66 4.55
CA GLN A 273 11.33 11.58 4.11
C GLN A 273 11.45 10.77 2.81
N PRO A 274 12.40 11.11 1.92
CA PRO A 274 12.60 10.40 0.65
C PRO A 274 12.67 8.87 0.77
N ASP A 275 13.45 8.38 1.74
CA ASP A 275 13.66 6.94 1.97
C ASP A 275 12.39 6.17 2.33
N HIS A 276 11.38 6.88 2.82
CA HIS A 276 10.11 6.28 3.24
C HIS A 276 8.99 6.50 2.23
N LEU A 277 9.23 7.29 1.17
CA LEU A 277 8.20 7.76 0.25
C LEU A 277 7.39 6.61 -0.35
N ASP A 278 8.02 5.50 -0.73
CA ASP A 278 7.35 4.35 -1.36
C ASP A 278 6.23 3.77 -0.50
N ALA A 279 6.44 3.67 0.83
CA ALA A 279 5.39 3.20 1.73
C ALA A 279 4.17 4.14 1.74
N TYR A 280 4.39 5.46 1.63
CA TYR A 280 3.31 6.43 1.52
C TYR A 280 2.64 6.38 0.14
N LEU A 281 3.39 6.16 -0.93
CA LEU A 281 2.83 5.93 -2.26
C LEU A 281 1.95 4.67 -2.29
N ASP A 282 2.35 3.59 -1.60
CA ASP A 282 1.54 2.38 -1.45
C ASP A 282 0.23 2.65 -0.72
N GLU A 283 0.25 3.47 0.33
CA GLU A 283 -0.98 3.94 0.99
C GLU A 283 -1.88 4.70 0.02
N PHE A 284 -1.32 5.66 -0.71
CA PHE A 284 -2.08 6.43 -1.68
C PHE A 284 -2.71 5.53 -2.75
N VAL A 285 -1.94 4.60 -3.32
CA VAL A 285 -2.39 3.62 -4.31
C VAL A 285 -3.51 2.74 -3.75
N PHE A 286 -3.37 2.22 -2.54
CA PHE A 286 -4.39 1.37 -1.89
C PHE A 286 -5.74 2.09 -1.80
N ARG A 287 -5.70 3.36 -1.40
CA ARG A 287 -6.87 4.21 -1.20
C ARG A 287 -7.49 4.62 -2.52
N PHE A 288 -6.67 5.06 -3.47
CA PHE A 288 -7.13 5.46 -4.80
C PHE A 288 -7.79 4.29 -5.52
N ASN A 289 -7.19 3.10 -5.47
CA ASN A 289 -7.73 1.91 -6.13
C ASN A 289 -9.03 1.39 -5.50
N ARG A 290 -9.42 1.91 -4.34
CA ARG A 290 -10.66 1.55 -3.62
C ARG A 290 -11.61 2.73 -3.44
N ARG A 291 -11.35 3.86 -4.12
CA ARG A 291 -12.08 5.11 -3.94
C ARG A 291 -13.56 5.03 -4.30
N THR A 292 -13.93 4.12 -5.21
CA THR A 292 -15.30 3.85 -5.65
C THR A 292 -16.08 2.97 -4.67
N SER A 293 -15.42 2.39 -3.65
CA SER A 293 -16.13 1.62 -2.62
C SER A 293 -17.10 2.51 -1.84
N SER A 294 -18.39 2.18 -1.91
CA SER A 294 -19.44 2.81 -1.10
C SER A 294 -19.33 2.45 0.39
N SER A 295 -18.65 1.35 0.71
CA SER A 295 -18.43 0.89 2.08
C SER A 295 -17.02 1.17 2.56
N ARG A 296 -16.88 1.92 3.66
CA ARG A 296 -15.60 2.16 4.33
C ARG A 296 -15.14 0.94 5.12
N GLY A 297 -16.07 0.22 5.74
CA GLY A 297 -15.81 -1.07 6.38
C GLY A 297 -15.18 -2.11 5.45
N MET A 298 -15.49 -2.07 4.15
CA MET A 298 -14.82 -2.93 3.16
C MET A 298 -13.31 -2.62 3.07
N LEU A 299 -12.87 -1.36 3.12
CA LEU A 299 -11.44 -1.03 3.08
C LEU A 299 -10.74 -1.53 4.34
N PHE A 300 -11.36 -1.37 5.51
CA PHE A 300 -10.90 -1.94 6.78
C PHE A 300 -10.74 -3.46 6.67
N TYR A 301 -11.78 -4.16 6.19
CA TYR A 301 -11.76 -5.60 6.00
C TYR A 301 -10.63 -6.05 5.05
N ARG A 302 -10.49 -5.39 3.90
CA ARG A 302 -9.43 -5.71 2.92
C ARG A 302 -8.03 -5.43 3.47
N LEU A 303 -7.85 -4.37 4.26
CA LEU A 303 -6.58 -4.10 4.92
C LEU A 303 -6.23 -5.23 5.90
N LEU A 304 -7.18 -5.68 6.71
CA LEU A 304 -6.93 -6.74 7.68
C LEU A 304 -6.71 -8.11 7.06
N GLN A 305 -7.40 -8.42 5.96
CA GLN A 305 -7.10 -9.63 5.17
C GLN A 305 -5.64 -9.67 4.73
N GLN A 306 -5.06 -8.53 4.36
CA GLN A 306 -3.63 -8.48 4.01
C GLN A 306 -2.74 -8.43 5.25
N ALA A 307 -3.16 -7.76 6.32
CA ALA A 307 -2.40 -7.65 7.56
C ALA A 307 -2.08 -9.01 8.20
N VAL A 308 -2.99 -9.97 8.13
CA VAL A 308 -2.83 -11.32 8.71
C VAL A 308 -1.96 -12.26 7.87
N VAL A 309 -1.57 -11.86 6.67
CA VAL A 309 -0.63 -12.62 5.80
C VAL A 309 0.67 -11.85 5.52
N THR A 310 0.77 -10.60 5.99
CA THR A 310 1.96 -9.77 5.79
C THR A 310 2.95 -10.00 6.93
N PRO A 311 4.22 -10.34 6.65
CA PRO A 311 5.24 -10.54 7.67
C PRO A 311 5.47 -9.29 8.55
N PRO A 312 5.92 -9.48 9.81
CA PRO A 312 6.21 -8.38 10.71
C PRO A 312 7.36 -7.50 10.20
N VAL A 313 7.33 -6.23 10.61
CA VAL A 313 8.40 -5.25 10.38
C VAL A 313 8.69 -4.54 11.69
N THR A 314 9.92 -4.60 12.18
CA THR A 314 10.32 -3.89 13.39
C THR A 314 10.53 -2.41 13.12
N TYR A 315 10.56 -1.58 14.17
CA TYR A 315 10.97 -0.18 14.01
C TYR A 315 12.37 -0.07 13.40
N GLY A 316 13.29 -0.95 13.83
CA GLY A 316 14.63 -1.04 13.26
C GLY A 316 14.60 -1.26 11.76
N ASP A 317 13.76 -2.17 11.27
CA ASP A 317 13.62 -2.45 9.82
C ASP A 317 13.06 -1.23 9.05
N VAL A 318 12.08 -0.51 9.64
CA VAL A 318 11.51 0.69 9.00
C VAL A 318 12.56 1.79 8.88
N VAL A 319 13.40 1.98 9.91
CA VAL A 319 14.44 3.01 9.92
C VAL A 319 15.69 2.59 9.13
N SER A 320 16.02 1.29 9.08
CA SER A 320 17.26 0.77 8.45
C SER A 320 17.19 0.55 6.95
N LYS A 321 16.00 0.59 6.32
CA LYS A 321 15.84 0.75 4.86
C LYS A 321 16.51 2.03 4.29
N ASN A 322 17.23 2.78 5.13
CA ASN A 322 18.24 3.80 4.86
C ASN A 322 19.48 3.35 4.06
N THR A 323 19.68 2.06 3.80
CA THR A 323 20.83 1.59 3.00
C THR A 323 20.28 0.88 1.77
N GLY A 324 20.55 1.47 0.60
CA GLY A 324 19.94 1.10 -0.67
C GLY A 324 20.31 -0.32 -1.09
N GLU A 325 19.44 -1.28 -0.81
CA GLU A 325 19.37 -2.53 -1.54
C GLU A 325 17.89 -2.81 -1.84
N SER A 326 17.54 -2.58 -3.10
CA SER A 326 16.41 -3.25 -3.74
C SER A 326 16.57 -4.74 -3.51
N GLN A 327 15.65 -5.33 -2.76
CA GLN A 327 15.53 -6.78 -2.62
C GLN A 327 15.36 -7.37 -4.02
N SER A 328 16.45 -7.88 -4.57
CA SER A 328 16.43 -8.92 -5.58
C SER A 328 16.03 -10.19 -4.84
N ASP A 329 14.80 -10.63 -5.05
CA ASP A 329 14.37 -11.95 -4.62
C ASP A 329 15.23 -12.97 -5.37
N THR A 330 16.27 -13.45 -4.69
CA THR A 330 17.04 -14.62 -5.13
C THR A 330 16.16 -15.83 -4.87
N ILE A 331 15.49 -16.29 -5.91
CA ILE A 331 14.99 -17.65 -6.00
C ILE A 331 16.24 -18.53 -6.13
N ALA A 332 16.73 -19.05 -5.01
CA ALA A 332 17.65 -20.18 -5.01
C ALA A 332 16.83 -21.45 -5.23
N GLY A 333 17.32 -22.29 -6.15
CA GLY A 333 16.67 -23.51 -6.66
C GLY A 333 16.56 -24.66 -5.68
#